data_AF-U1MWQ6-F1
#
_entry.id   AF-U1MWQ6-F1
#
_cell.length_a   1.000
_cell.length_b   1.000
_cell.length_c   1.000
_cell.angle_alpha   90.00
_cell.angle_beta   90.00
_cell.angle_gamma   90.00
#
_symmetry.space_group_name_H-M   'P 1'
#
loop_
_entity.id
_entity.type
_entity.pdbx_description
1 polymer ?
#
loop_
_entity_poly.entity_id
_entity_poly.type
_entity_poly.pdbx_seq_one_letter_code
_entity_poly.pdbx_strand_id
1 'polypeptide(L)'
;MSSVRERSTVDEGYTWELEALYATDEEWETGFANAQAQLDELRAYEGRAVEDPATLLETLETYESVMRAVANVTAYARMRRDEDTTDDDSQAMASRGQSLRAEAKSAGSFLEPEIQTLEQETVSEFIATEPALAEYEHYFDDILRTKQHTRSAAVESL
;
A
#
# COMPACT_ATOMS: atom_id res chain seq x y z
N MET A 1 -15.80 28.06 34.06
CA MET A 1 -15.65 27.56 32.68
C MET A 1 -14.92 26.24 32.78
N SER A 2 -15.48 25.16 32.24
CA SER A 2 -14.77 23.88 32.18
C SER A 2 -13.57 24.05 31.25
N SER A 3 -12.35 23.83 31.73
CA SER A 3 -11.20 23.80 30.82
C SER A 3 -11.26 22.51 30.01
N VAL A 4 -10.87 22.58 28.74
CA VAL A 4 -10.59 21.39 27.95
C VAL A 4 -9.35 20.73 28.56
N ARG A 5 -9.38 19.40 28.68
CA ARG A 5 -8.25 18.63 29.21
C ARG A 5 -7.19 18.47 28.11
N GLU A 6 -5.93 18.53 28.49
CA GLU A 6 -4.83 18.18 27.58
C GLU A 6 -4.86 16.68 27.28
N ARG A 7 -4.45 16.29 26.07
CA ARG A 7 -4.46 14.89 25.64
C ARG A 7 -3.70 13.98 26.60
N SER A 8 -2.55 14.44 27.10
CA SER A 8 -1.68 13.77 28.07
C SER A 8 -2.31 13.51 29.45
N THR A 9 -3.44 14.14 29.75
CA THR A 9 -4.14 14.01 31.04
C THR A 9 -5.36 13.09 31.00
N VAL A 10 -5.63 12.47 29.84
CA VAL A 10 -6.69 11.49 29.65
C VAL A 10 -6.20 10.12 30.12
N ASP A 11 -7.01 9.41 30.89
CA ASP A 11 -6.70 8.05 31.36
C ASP A 11 -6.64 7.06 30.19
N GLU A 12 -5.64 6.18 30.21
CA GLU A 12 -5.33 5.19 29.15
C GLU A 12 -6.52 4.29 28.82
N GLY A 13 -7.41 3.99 29.79
CA GLY A 13 -8.62 3.19 29.54
C GLY A 13 -9.64 3.87 28.61
N TYR A 14 -9.45 5.16 28.32
CA TYR A 14 -10.22 5.94 27.35
C TYR A 14 -9.42 6.31 26.10
N THR A 15 -8.26 5.68 25.88
CA THR A 15 -7.44 5.87 24.70
C THR A 15 -7.48 4.62 23.82
N TRP A 16 -7.21 4.80 22.52
CA TRP A 16 -6.84 3.66 21.68
C TRP A 16 -5.43 3.19 22.04
N GLU A 17 -5.14 1.90 21.82
CA GLU A 17 -3.84 1.27 22.04
C GLU A 17 -3.08 1.26 20.72
N LEU A 18 -2.24 2.29 20.50
CA LEU A 18 -1.45 2.42 19.27
C LEU A 18 -0.18 1.57 19.31
N GLU A 19 0.22 1.18 20.51
CA GLU A 19 1.34 0.30 20.83
C GLU A 19 1.18 -1.08 20.19
N ALA A 20 -0.07 -1.47 19.87
CA ALA A 20 -0.37 -2.69 19.11
C ALA A 20 0.12 -2.63 17.64
N LEU A 21 0.39 -1.43 17.10
CA LEU A 21 0.93 -1.25 15.75
C LEU A 21 2.44 -0.97 15.77
N TYR A 22 2.87 -0.01 16.60
CA TYR A 22 4.26 0.30 16.89
C TYR A 22 4.36 0.69 18.36
N ALA A 23 5.24 0.05 19.13
CA ALA A 23 5.34 0.31 20.56
C ALA A 23 5.93 1.69 20.85
N THR A 24 6.73 2.23 19.94
CA THR A 24 7.30 3.57 20.06
C THR A 24 7.39 4.28 18.71
N ASP A 25 7.59 5.60 18.75
CA ASP A 25 7.83 6.40 17.55
C ASP A 25 9.17 6.00 16.86
N GLU A 26 10.17 5.48 17.59
CA GLU A 26 11.38 4.91 16.97
C GLU A 26 11.13 3.60 16.21
N GLU A 27 10.22 2.75 16.71
CA GLU A 27 9.79 1.56 15.96
C GLU A 27 9.04 1.98 14.68
N TRP A 28 8.23 3.03 14.76
CA TRP A 28 7.60 3.62 13.59
C TRP A 28 8.63 4.15 12.57
N GLU A 29 9.69 4.84 13.01
CA GLU A 29 10.76 5.31 12.12
C GLU A 29 11.44 4.15 11.38
N THR A 30 11.65 3.03 12.07
CA THR A 30 12.19 1.81 11.48
C THR A 30 11.21 1.22 10.46
N GLY A 31 9.92 1.15 10.80
CA GLY A 31 8.86 0.72 9.89
C GLY A 31 8.75 1.60 8.65
N PHE A 32 8.85 2.92 8.81
CA PHE A 32 8.86 3.88 7.71
C PHE A 32 10.04 3.64 6.77
N ALA A 33 11.26 3.53 7.30
CA ALA A 33 12.47 3.31 6.50
C ALA A 33 12.41 1.99 5.73
N ASN A 34 11.93 0.92 6.37
CA ASN A 34 11.75 -0.38 5.73
C ASN A 34 10.72 -0.32 4.60
N ALA A 35 9.55 0.26 4.86
CA ALA A 35 8.51 0.41 3.85
C ALA A 35 8.98 1.27 2.65
N GLN A 36 9.79 2.29 2.91
CA GLN A 36 10.39 3.11 1.86
C GLN A 36 11.38 2.31 1.00
N ALA A 37 12.24 1.49 1.61
CA ALA A 37 13.20 0.65 0.89
C ALA A 37 12.50 -0.39 -0.01
N GLN A 38 11.41 -1.00 0.48
CA GLN A 38 10.66 -1.98 -0.30
C GLN A 38 9.97 -1.38 -1.53
N LEU A 39 9.81 -0.05 -1.62
CA LEU A 39 9.29 0.57 -2.85
C LEU A 39 10.21 0.34 -4.05
N ASP A 40 11.52 0.28 -3.83
CA ASP A 40 12.47 0.02 -4.91
C ASP A 40 12.43 -1.45 -5.36
N GLU A 41 12.16 -2.38 -4.44
CA GLU A 41 11.91 -3.78 -4.76
C GLU A 41 10.67 -3.93 -5.64
N LEU A 42 9.58 -3.22 -5.33
CA LEU A 42 8.37 -3.23 -6.15
C LEU A 42 8.61 -2.63 -7.55
N ARG A 43 9.33 -1.51 -7.64
CA ARG A 43 9.66 -0.86 -8.92
C ARG A 43 10.48 -1.76 -9.84
N ALA A 44 11.26 -2.69 -9.29
CA ALA A 44 12.09 -3.59 -10.09
C ALA A 44 11.27 -4.56 -10.96
N TYR A 45 9.97 -4.72 -10.69
CA TYR A 45 9.06 -5.52 -11.50
C TYR A 45 8.40 -4.74 -12.65
N GLU A 46 8.54 -3.42 -12.70
CA GLU A 46 7.97 -2.61 -13.78
C GLU A 46 8.53 -3.03 -15.16
N GLY A 47 7.62 -3.31 -16.09
CA GLY A 47 7.89 -3.81 -17.43
C GLY A 47 8.10 -5.31 -17.51
N ARG A 48 8.05 -6.03 -16.38
CA ARG A 48 8.27 -7.48 -16.33
C ARG A 48 7.32 -8.26 -15.44
N ALA A 49 6.31 -7.62 -14.83
CA ALA A 49 5.44 -8.23 -13.83
C ALA A 49 4.66 -9.43 -14.38
N VAL A 50 4.43 -9.45 -15.69
CA VAL A 50 3.65 -10.49 -16.38
C VAL A 50 4.49 -11.35 -17.34
N GLU A 51 5.82 -11.37 -17.18
CA GLU A 51 6.71 -12.19 -18.03
C GLU A 51 6.38 -13.69 -17.96
N ASP A 52 6.06 -14.17 -16.77
CA ASP A 52 5.73 -15.57 -16.48
C ASP A 52 4.92 -15.69 -15.16
N PRO A 53 4.31 -16.85 -14.88
CA PRO A 53 3.45 -17.04 -13.70
C PRO A 53 4.18 -16.84 -12.36
N ALA A 54 5.46 -17.24 -12.26
CA ALA A 54 6.22 -17.13 -11.02
C ALA A 54 6.59 -15.66 -10.75
N THR A 55 7.01 -14.94 -11.79
CA THR A 55 7.27 -13.49 -11.69
C THR A 55 6.01 -12.72 -11.31
N LEU A 56 4.85 -13.09 -11.84
CA LEU A 56 3.57 -12.46 -11.46
C LEU A 56 3.24 -12.69 -9.99
N LEU A 57 3.40 -13.93 -9.50
CA LEU A 57 3.16 -14.24 -8.09
C LEU A 57 4.09 -13.42 -7.19
N GLU A 58 5.39 -13.43 -7.47
CA GLU A 58 6.39 -12.70 -6.68
C GLU A 58 6.10 -11.19 -6.67
N THR A 59 5.66 -10.64 -7.81
CA THR A 59 5.26 -9.23 -7.92
C THR A 59 4.05 -8.92 -7.03
N LEU A 60 3.02 -9.77 -7.04
CA LEU A 60 1.80 -9.59 -6.25
C LEU A 60 2.06 -9.70 -4.75
N GLU A 61 2.86 -10.68 -4.33
CA GLU A 61 3.27 -10.84 -2.93
C GLU A 61 4.08 -9.64 -2.45
N THR A 62 5.02 -9.16 -3.28
CA THR A 62 5.82 -7.96 -3.00
C THR A 62 4.92 -6.73 -2.89
N TYR A 63 4.01 -6.54 -3.85
CA TYR A 63 3.05 -5.44 -3.85
C TYR A 63 2.20 -5.44 -2.57
N GLU A 64 1.64 -6.59 -2.20
CA GLU A 64 0.83 -6.69 -0.98
C GLU A 64 1.65 -6.39 0.28
N SER A 65 2.85 -6.94 0.39
CA SER A 65 3.75 -6.72 1.52
C SER A 65 4.05 -5.23 1.70
N VAL A 66 4.45 -4.56 0.61
CA VAL A 66 4.71 -3.12 0.56
C VAL A 66 3.47 -2.33 0.97
N MET A 67 2.33 -2.61 0.36
CA MET A 67 1.10 -1.84 0.59
C MET A 67 0.59 -2.02 2.03
N ARG A 68 0.75 -3.21 2.62
CA ARG A 68 0.45 -3.46 4.04
C ARG A 68 1.40 -2.69 4.97
N ALA A 69 2.70 -2.70 4.69
CA ALA A 69 3.68 -1.94 5.49
C ALA A 69 3.39 -0.43 5.46
N VAL A 70 3.16 0.12 4.27
CA VAL A 70 2.79 1.53 4.06
C VAL A 70 1.45 1.87 4.74
N ALA A 71 0.47 0.97 4.70
CA ALA A 71 -0.80 1.16 5.37
C ALA A 71 -0.62 1.26 6.90
N ASN A 72 0.18 0.38 7.50
CA ASN A 72 0.47 0.42 8.95
C ASN A 72 1.19 1.72 9.35
N VAL A 73 2.25 2.09 8.63
CA VAL A 73 2.99 3.34 8.86
C VAL A 73 2.06 4.55 8.77
N THR A 74 1.21 4.61 7.75
CA THR A 74 0.29 5.72 7.54
C THR A 74 -0.82 5.76 8.60
N ALA A 75 -1.34 4.59 8.99
CA ALA A 75 -2.40 4.48 9.99
C ALA A 75 -1.91 4.96 11.36
N TYR A 76 -0.76 4.48 11.83
CA TYR A 76 -0.15 4.94 13.08
C TYR A 76 0.06 6.46 13.09
N ALA A 77 0.73 6.98 12.05
CA ALA A 77 1.02 8.40 11.92
C ALA A 77 -0.24 9.28 11.95
N ARG A 78 -1.28 8.85 11.23
CA ARG A 78 -2.58 9.54 11.25
C ARG A 78 -3.22 9.49 12.63
N MET A 79 -3.26 8.31 13.26
CA MET A 79 -3.92 8.14 14.55
C MET A 79 -3.22 8.97 15.64
N ARG A 80 -1.89 9.00 15.68
CA ARG A 80 -1.09 9.86 16.56
C ARG A 80 -1.43 11.35 16.39
N ARG A 81 -1.50 11.83 15.15
CA ARG A 81 -1.95 13.21 14.86
C ARG A 81 -3.39 13.47 15.30
N ASP A 82 -4.27 12.48 15.15
CA ASP A 82 -5.67 12.61 15.55
C ASP A 82 -5.84 12.64 17.10
N GLU A 83 -4.81 12.27 17.88
CA GLU A 83 -4.77 12.42 19.34
C GLU A 83 -4.64 13.87 19.79
N ASP A 84 -3.77 14.63 19.12
CA ASP A 84 -3.55 16.05 19.33
C ASP A 84 -3.12 16.72 18.02
N THR A 85 -4.03 17.47 17.41
CA THR A 85 -3.76 18.14 16.13
C THR A 85 -2.86 19.37 16.27
N THR A 86 -2.45 19.74 17.49
CA THR A 86 -1.51 20.84 17.77
C THR A 86 -0.08 20.38 17.98
N ASP A 87 0.13 19.05 18.08
CA ASP A 87 1.45 18.45 18.23
C ASP A 87 2.20 18.46 16.88
N ASP A 88 3.31 19.19 16.83
CA ASP A 88 4.08 19.40 15.60
C ASP A 88 4.78 18.12 15.11
N ASP A 89 5.22 17.26 16.04
CA ASP A 89 5.93 16.02 15.71
C ASP A 89 4.98 15.00 15.06
N SER A 90 3.78 14.85 15.60
CA SER A 90 2.71 13.99 15.07
C SER A 90 2.20 14.51 13.72
N GLN A 91 2.13 15.83 13.53
CA GLN A 91 1.81 16.43 12.23
C GLN A 91 2.89 16.15 11.18
N ALA A 92 4.17 16.25 11.55
CA ALA A 92 5.29 15.93 10.67
C ALA A 92 5.28 14.43 10.30
N MET A 93 5.04 13.56 11.26
CA MET A 93 4.91 12.12 11.06
C MET A 93 3.77 11.77 10.10
N ALA A 94 2.58 12.37 10.28
CA ALA A 94 1.44 12.18 9.40
C ALA A 94 1.71 12.66 7.96
N SER A 95 2.41 13.79 7.81
CA SER A 95 2.81 14.32 6.50
C SER A 95 3.77 13.37 5.79
N ARG A 96 4.76 12.81 6.50
CA ARG A 96 5.68 11.80 5.96
C ARG A 96 4.95 10.53 5.54
N GLY A 97 4.06 10.01 6.37
CA GLY A 97 3.23 8.84 6.03
C GLY A 97 2.37 9.08 4.77
N GLN A 98 1.81 10.29 4.63
CA GLN A 98 1.04 10.64 3.43
C GLN A 98 1.91 10.67 2.16
N SER A 99 3.12 11.23 2.24
CA SER A 99 4.08 11.21 1.12
C SER A 99 4.46 9.78 0.74
N LEU A 100 4.81 8.94 1.73
CA LEU A 100 5.14 7.53 1.49
C LEU A 100 3.98 6.79 0.81
N ARG A 101 2.73 7.03 1.24
CA ARG A 101 1.56 6.45 0.59
C ARG A 101 1.39 6.89 -0.86
N ALA A 102 1.70 8.14 -1.18
CA ALA A 102 1.68 8.62 -2.57
C ALA A 102 2.79 7.97 -3.40
N GLU A 103 4.00 7.85 -2.85
CA GLU A 103 5.12 7.17 -3.48
C GLU A 103 4.81 5.69 -3.74
N ALA A 104 4.21 4.99 -2.78
CA ALA A 104 3.81 3.59 -2.91
C ALA A 104 2.77 3.38 -4.02
N LYS A 105 1.75 4.26 -4.09
CA LYS A 105 0.77 4.25 -5.19
C LYS A 105 1.43 4.44 -6.54
N SER A 106 2.40 5.36 -6.64
CA SER A 106 3.16 5.56 -7.87
C SER A 106 4.00 4.33 -8.21
N ALA A 107 4.70 3.75 -7.22
CA ALA A 107 5.55 2.59 -7.41
C ALA A 107 4.78 1.37 -7.91
N GLY A 108 3.55 1.13 -7.45
CA GLY A 108 2.71 0.02 -7.90
C GLY A 108 1.77 0.33 -9.07
N SER A 109 1.83 1.52 -9.66
CA SER A 109 0.86 1.95 -10.69
C SER A 109 0.99 1.22 -12.02
N PHE A 110 2.11 0.55 -12.28
CA PHE A 110 2.35 -0.25 -13.47
C PHE A 110 1.56 -1.57 -13.48
N LEU A 111 1.22 -2.10 -12.31
CA LEU A 111 0.75 -3.49 -12.15
C LEU A 111 -0.58 -3.74 -12.87
N GLU A 112 -1.58 -2.89 -12.66
CA GLU A 112 -2.88 -3.02 -13.32
C GLU A 112 -2.77 -2.89 -14.85
N PRO A 113 -2.10 -1.87 -15.42
CA PRO A 113 -1.85 -1.79 -16.86
C PRO A 113 -1.15 -3.03 -17.45
N GLU A 114 -0.15 -3.58 -16.77
CA GLU A 114 0.56 -4.77 -17.23
C GLU A 114 -0.34 -6.01 -17.22
N ILE A 115 -1.12 -6.21 -16.16
CA ILE A 115 -2.12 -7.30 -16.11
C ILE A 115 -3.18 -7.14 -17.21
N GLN A 116 -3.61 -5.91 -17.52
CA GLN A 116 -4.55 -5.65 -18.61
C GLN A 116 -4.02 -6.03 -20.00
N THR A 117 -2.70 -6.19 -20.17
CA THR A 117 -2.13 -6.70 -21.44
C THR A 117 -2.45 -8.18 -21.67
N LEU A 118 -2.68 -8.95 -20.60
CA LEU A 118 -3.00 -10.37 -20.67
C LEU A 118 -4.42 -10.61 -21.21
N GLU A 119 -4.61 -11.80 -21.77
CA GLU A 119 -5.93 -12.35 -22.08
C GLU A 119 -6.41 -13.25 -20.94
N GLN A 120 -7.73 -13.42 -20.78
CA GLN A 120 -8.30 -14.29 -19.74
C GLN A 120 -7.76 -15.73 -19.82
N GLU A 121 -7.52 -16.22 -21.05
CA GLU A 121 -6.93 -17.54 -21.28
C GLU A 121 -5.52 -17.63 -20.71
N THR A 122 -4.68 -16.61 -20.93
CA THR A 122 -3.32 -16.55 -20.37
C THR A 122 -3.33 -16.52 -18.84
N VAL A 123 -4.22 -15.76 -18.22
CA VAL A 123 -4.36 -15.76 -16.74
C VAL A 123 -4.78 -17.16 -16.24
N SER A 124 -5.68 -17.83 -16.95
CA SER A 124 -6.10 -19.20 -16.60
C SER A 124 -4.94 -20.20 -16.72
N GLU A 125 -4.09 -20.06 -17.73
CA GLU A 125 -2.86 -20.85 -17.90
C GLU A 125 -1.83 -20.57 -16.80
N PHE A 126 -1.70 -19.30 -16.39
CA PHE A 126 -0.81 -18.89 -15.32
C PHE A 126 -1.25 -19.51 -14.00
N ILE A 127 -2.54 -19.45 -13.65
CA ILE A 127 -3.10 -20.09 -12.45
C ILE A 127 -2.93 -21.62 -12.51
N ALA A 128 -3.09 -22.24 -13.68
CA ALA A 128 -2.87 -23.68 -13.83
C ALA A 128 -1.40 -24.08 -13.62
N THR A 129 -0.46 -23.20 -13.98
CA THR A 129 0.99 -23.44 -13.83
C THR A 129 1.48 -23.12 -12.43
N GLU A 130 0.99 -22.03 -11.83
CA GLU A 130 1.30 -21.56 -10.49
C GLU A 130 0.01 -21.44 -9.67
N PRO A 131 -0.44 -22.52 -8.99
CA PRO A 131 -1.73 -22.55 -8.31
C PRO A 131 -1.91 -21.53 -7.19
N ALA A 132 -0.83 -20.99 -6.63
CA ALA A 132 -0.91 -19.92 -5.62
C ALA A 132 -1.55 -18.64 -6.19
N LEU A 133 -1.47 -18.42 -7.51
CA LEU A 133 -2.14 -17.30 -8.18
C LEU A 133 -3.68 -17.36 -8.06
N ALA A 134 -4.26 -18.52 -7.72
CA ALA A 134 -5.70 -18.64 -7.50
C ALA A 134 -6.21 -17.76 -6.35
N GLU A 135 -5.36 -17.40 -5.37
CA GLU A 135 -5.73 -16.46 -4.31
C GLU A 135 -6.07 -15.06 -4.86
N TYR A 136 -5.54 -14.73 -6.06
CA TYR A 136 -5.69 -13.45 -6.74
C TYR A 136 -6.74 -13.48 -7.86
N GLU A 137 -7.48 -14.59 -8.06
CA GLU A 137 -8.44 -14.74 -9.16
C GLU A 137 -9.45 -13.58 -9.23
N HIS A 138 -10.00 -13.20 -8.07
CA HIS A 138 -10.93 -12.08 -7.99
C HIS A 138 -10.29 -10.74 -8.40
N TYR A 139 -9.02 -10.53 -8.05
CA TYR A 139 -8.28 -9.32 -8.43
C TYR A 139 -8.05 -9.26 -9.94
N PHE A 140 -7.68 -10.38 -10.56
CA PHE A 140 -7.54 -10.45 -12.02
C PHE A 140 -8.86 -10.20 -12.74
N ASP A 141 -9.96 -10.82 -12.28
CA ASP A 141 -11.28 -10.61 -12.86
C ASP A 141 -11.70 -9.14 -12.80
N ASP A 142 -11.44 -8.45 -11.68
CA ASP A 142 -11.74 -7.04 -11.53
C ASP A 142 -10.92 -6.16 -12.49
N ILE A 143 -9.63 -6.42 -12.62
CA ILE A 143 -8.76 -5.72 -13.56
C ILE A 143 -9.21 -5.97 -15.01
N LEU A 144 -9.39 -7.23 -15.41
CA LEU A 144 -9.71 -7.58 -16.78
C LEU A 144 -11.13 -7.14 -17.17
N ARG A 145 -12.08 -7.08 -16.23
CA ARG A 145 -13.40 -6.49 -16.46
C ARG A 145 -13.29 -5.02 -16.85
N THR A 146 -12.35 -4.28 -16.28
CA THR A 146 -12.17 -2.85 -16.58
C THR A 146 -11.50 -2.60 -17.95
N LYS A 147 -10.86 -3.61 -18.56
CA LYS A 147 -10.24 -3.53 -19.90
C LYS A 147 -11.20 -3.04 -21.00
N GLN A 148 -12.50 -3.31 -20.89
CA GLN A 148 -13.52 -2.81 -21.83
C GLN A 148 -13.80 -1.29 -21.67
N HIS A 149 -13.37 -0.71 -20.57
CA HIS A 149 -13.56 0.69 -20.19
C HIS A 149 -12.25 1.49 -20.14
N THR A 150 -11.09 0.83 -20.13
CA THR A 150 -9.77 1.44 -20.27
C THR A 150 -9.53 1.79 -21.75
N ARG A 151 -9.40 3.08 -22.06
CA ARG A 151 -9.01 3.52 -23.41
C ARG A 151 -7.59 3.06 -23.69
N SER A 152 -7.27 2.78 -24.96
CA SER A 152 -5.89 2.49 -25.35
C SER A 152 -4.98 3.67 -24.98
N ALA A 153 -3.76 3.38 -24.52
CA ALA A 153 -2.75 4.37 -24.14
C ALA A 153 -2.48 5.45 -25.22
N ALA A 154 -2.83 5.16 -26.48
CA ALA A 154 -2.76 6.10 -27.60
C ALA A 154 -3.71 7.32 -27.49
N VAL A 155 -4.74 7.28 -26.64
CA VAL A 155 -5.77 8.33 -26.56
C VAL A 155 -5.59 9.26 -25.33
N GLU A 156 -4.78 8.90 -24.34
CA GLU A 156 -4.53 9.74 -23.15
C GLU A 156 -3.40 10.78 -23.33
N SER A 157 -2.75 10.80 -24.50
CA SER A 157 -1.68 11.76 -24.85
C SER A 157 -2.17 12.99 -25.63
N LEU A 158 -3.48 13.26 -25.70
CA LEU A 158 -4.06 14.37 -26.49
C LEU A 158 -4.47 15.58 -25.65
#